data_AF-A0A183C3S8-F1
#
_entry.id   AF-A0A183C3S8-F1
#
_cell.length_a   1.000
_cell.length_b   1.000
_cell.length_c   1.000
_cell.angle_alpha   90.00
_cell.angle_beta   90.00
_cell.angle_gamma   90.00
#
_symmetry.space_group_name_H-M   'P 1'
#
loop_
_entity.id
_entity.type
_entity.pdbx_description
1 polymer ?
#
loop_
_entity_poly.entity_id
_entity_poly.type
_entity_poly.pdbx_seq_one_letter_code
_entity_poly.pdbx_strand_id
1 'polypeptide(L)'
;MRLAEELKCFNRRPSANTFMDESLQVLRCIQEHSEQNVSTAAHRVASASPTFLSAFAPIVDGQIVPNHPHVLFNAQYGALFRDIDLMAGTVLNPAHHLLANEDLVNGMSVEKRDKMLRTFVRNIFDFHRTEILQAILNKYTDWENPKDHPKSVRNGLMAALGDLLFTTPLIETLRAHSINEPISSVSDEKKSANTFL
;
A
#
# COMPACT_ATOMS: atom_id res chain seq x y z
N MET A 1 8.16 5.63 -17.02
CA MET A 1 8.26 6.84 -17.87
C MET A 1 8.90 8.02 -17.14
N ARG A 2 8.39 8.45 -15.97
CA ARG A 2 8.88 9.66 -15.29
C ARG A 2 10.38 9.67 -14.97
N LEU A 3 10.96 8.53 -14.57
CA LEU A 3 12.42 8.41 -14.39
C LEU A 3 13.20 8.66 -15.69
N ALA A 4 12.71 8.13 -16.82
CA ALA A 4 13.33 8.38 -18.12
C ALA A 4 13.22 9.85 -18.55
N GLU A 5 12.15 10.54 -18.16
CA GLU A 5 12.01 11.99 -18.38
C GLU A 5 13.01 12.79 -17.53
N GLU A 6 13.18 12.45 -16.24
CA GLU A 6 14.17 13.10 -15.36
C GLU A 6 15.60 12.92 -15.87
N LEU A 7 15.91 11.73 -16.41
CA LEU A 7 17.21 11.42 -17.04
C LEU A 7 17.34 11.90 -18.49
N LYS A 8 16.32 12.59 -19.03
CA LYS A 8 16.28 13.06 -20.42
C LYS A 8 16.48 11.95 -21.47
N CYS A 9 16.14 10.71 -21.11
CA CYS A 9 16.18 9.55 -21.99
C CYS A 9 14.89 9.37 -22.79
N PHE A 10 13.82 10.08 -22.43
CA PHE A 10 12.55 10.00 -23.14
C PHE A 10 12.48 11.01 -24.29
N ASN A 11 12.32 10.52 -25.52
CA ASN A 11 12.19 11.36 -26.70
C ASN A 11 10.71 11.45 -27.12
N ARG A 12 10.13 12.66 -27.09
CA ARG A 12 8.70 12.87 -27.40
C ARG A 12 8.37 12.80 -28.90
N ARG A 13 9.39 12.69 -29.76
CA ARG A 13 9.21 12.53 -31.21
C ARG A 13 9.41 11.06 -31.55
N PRO A 14 8.33 10.28 -31.73
CA PRO A 14 8.48 8.89 -32.14
C PRO A 14 9.14 8.86 -33.51
N SER A 15 10.26 8.14 -33.63
CA SER A 15 10.71 7.67 -34.94
C SER A 15 9.70 6.63 -35.43
N ALA A 16 9.66 6.32 -36.73
CA ALA A 16 8.77 5.32 -37.32
C ALA A 16 9.07 3.86 -36.88
N ASN A 17 9.57 3.67 -35.67
CA ASN A 17 10.00 2.40 -35.11
C ASN A 17 8.92 1.82 -34.20
N THR A 18 8.96 0.49 -34.08
CA THR A 18 8.07 -0.30 -33.23
C THR A 18 8.27 0.05 -31.75
N PHE A 19 7.21 0.00 -30.94
CA PHE A 19 7.22 0.29 -29.49
C PHE A 19 8.37 -0.39 -28.70
N MET A 20 8.78 -1.59 -29.11
CA MET A 20 9.89 -2.32 -28.49
C MET A 20 11.25 -1.64 -28.71
N ASP A 21 11.48 -1.04 -29.88
CA ASP A 21 12.73 -0.34 -30.17
C ASP A 21 12.84 0.94 -29.35
N GLU A 22 11.73 1.66 -29.14
CA GLU A 22 11.69 2.85 -28.28
C GLU A 22 12.04 2.50 -26.83
N SER A 23 11.48 1.40 -26.31
CA SER A 23 11.76 0.94 -24.95
C SER A 23 13.23 0.54 -24.78
N LEU A 24 13.81 -0.15 -25.76
CA LEU A 24 15.24 -0.52 -25.73
C LEU A 24 16.16 0.69 -25.81
N GLN A 25 15.82 1.71 -26.60
CA GLN A 25 16.58 2.96 -26.66
C GLN A 25 16.57 3.70 -25.32
N VAL A 26 15.39 3.81 -24.69
CA VAL A 26 15.25 4.42 -23.35
C VAL A 26 16.08 3.64 -22.33
N LEU A 27 16.04 2.31 -22.34
CA LEU A 27 16.81 1.48 -21.43
C LEU A 27 18.32 1.66 -21.60
N ARG A 28 18.82 1.66 -22.85
CA ARG A 28 20.24 1.91 -23.13
C ARG A 28 20.69 3.26 -22.62
N CYS A 29 19.90 4.31 -22.90
CA CYS A 29 20.20 5.65 -22.38
C CYS A 29 20.25 5.69 -20.84
N ILE A 30 19.32 5.03 -20.15
CA ILE A 30 19.35 4.96 -18.69
C ILE A 30 20.61 4.21 -18.20
N GLN A 31 21.00 3.12 -18.87
CA GLN A 31 22.19 2.34 -18.54
C GLN A 31 23.51 3.08 -18.78
N GLU A 32 23.53 4.08 -19.66
CA GLU A 32 24.71 4.93 -19.92
C GLU A 32 24.94 5.97 -18.81
N HIS A 33 23.94 6.24 -17.97
CA HIS A 33 24.07 7.18 -16.86
C HIS A 33 24.84 6.57 -15.68
N SER A 34 25.59 7.40 -14.94
CA SER A 34 26.26 6.97 -13.71
C SER A 34 25.24 6.63 -12.61
N GLU A 35 25.61 5.71 -11.72
CA GLU A 35 24.79 5.30 -10.57
C GLU A 35 24.32 6.49 -9.72
N GLN A 36 25.21 7.47 -9.50
CA GLN A 36 24.89 8.69 -8.76
C GLN A 36 23.80 9.51 -9.43
N ASN A 37 23.82 9.62 -10.76
CA ASN A 37 22.82 10.39 -11.49
C ASN A 37 21.47 9.65 -11.49
N VAL A 38 21.49 8.33 -11.70
CA VAL A 38 20.28 7.49 -11.63
C VAL A 38 19.66 7.54 -10.23
N SER A 39 20.46 7.43 -9.18
CA SER A 39 20.01 7.53 -7.78
C SER A 39 19.40 8.90 -7.49
N THR A 40 20.06 9.98 -7.90
CA THR A 40 19.55 11.35 -7.72
C THR A 40 18.22 11.56 -8.45
N ALA A 41 18.10 11.08 -9.69
CA ALA A 41 16.86 11.14 -10.45
C ALA A 41 15.76 10.28 -9.79
N ALA A 42 16.08 9.08 -9.34
CA ALA A 42 15.15 8.19 -8.64
C ALA A 42 14.62 8.84 -7.35
N HIS A 43 15.48 9.50 -6.56
CA HIS A 43 15.06 10.25 -5.37
C HIS A 43 14.10 11.40 -5.69
N ARG A 44 14.30 12.11 -6.81
CA ARG A 44 13.37 13.15 -7.25
C ARG A 44 12.01 12.57 -7.63
N VAL A 45 12.01 11.46 -8.39
CA VAL A 45 10.77 10.75 -8.74
C VAL A 45 10.04 10.27 -7.50
N ALA A 46 10.76 9.67 -6.54
CA ALA A 46 10.20 9.21 -5.27
C ALA A 46 9.63 10.37 -4.44
N SER A 47 10.32 11.51 -4.38
CA SER A 47 9.85 12.70 -3.67
C SER A 47 8.63 13.36 -4.33
N ALA A 48 8.47 13.19 -5.65
CA ALA A 48 7.31 13.68 -6.39
C ALA A 48 6.12 12.70 -6.38
N SER A 49 6.28 11.50 -5.80
CA SER A 49 5.21 10.52 -5.65
C SER A 49 4.11 11.08 -4.75
N PRO A 50 2.82 10.83 -5.05
CA PRO A 50 1.76 11.14 -4.11
C PRO A 50 2.03 10.52 -2.74
N THR A 51 1.72 11.25 -1.67
CA THR A 51 1.89 10.79 -0.29
C THR A 51 1.18 9.44 -0.08
N PHE A 52 1.81 8.55 0.71
CA PHE A 52 1.35 7.19 1.00
C PHE A 52 1.45 6.19 -0.17
N LEU A 53 2.00 6.59 -1.32
CA LEU A 53 2.30 5.70 -2.45
C LEU A 53 3.81 5.64 -2.69
N SER A 54 4.30 4.45 -3.03
CA SER A 54 5.69 4.22 -3.41
C SER A 54 5.87 4.45 -4.91
N ALA A 55 6.89 5.22 -5.30
CA ALA A 55 7.26 5.37 -6.72
C ALA A 55 7.86 4.10 -7.31
N PHE A 56 8.56 3.33 -6.48
CA PHE A 56 9.18 2.06 -6.83
C PHE A 56 8.70 1.01 -5.84
N ALA A 57 8.01 0.00 -6.35
CA ALA A 57 7.43 -1.10 -5.58
C ALA A 57 7.39 -2.36 -6.44
N PRO A 58 7.24 -3.56 -5.83
CA PRO A 58 6.95 -4.77 -6.58
C PRO A 58 5.74 -4.56 -7.51
N ILE A 59 5.85 -5.06 -8.74
CA ILE A 59 4.79 -4.99 -9.75
C ILE A 59 4.29 -6.39 -10.07
N VAL A 60 3.03 -6.52 -10.48
CA VAL A 60 2.50 -7.77 -11.03
C VAL A 60 3.04 -7.92 -12.45
N ASP A 61 4.10 -8.70 -12.61
CA ASP A 61 4.83 -8.89 -13.87
C ASP A 61 4.43 -10.19 -14.60
N GLY A 62 3.64 -11.06 -13.96
CA GLY A 62 3.26 -12.36 -14.51
C GLY A 62 4.34 -13.43 -14.41
N GLN A 63 5.50 -13.12 -13.81
CA GLN A 63 6.66 -14.01 -13.71
C GLN A 63 7.10 -14.19 -12.25
N ILE A 64 7.70 -13.17 -11.65
CA ILE A 64 8.15 -13.21 -10.25
C ILE A 64 6.96 -12.97 -9.32
N VAL A 65 6.12 -11.99 -9.66
CA VAL A 65 4.85 -11.72 -8.98
C VAL A 65 3.74 -11.99 -9.99
N PRO A 66 3.26 -13.24 -10.07
CA PRO A 66 2.36 -13.65 -11.13
C PRO A 66 0.99 -13.00 -11.05
N ASN A 67 0.55 -12.60 -9.85
CA ASN A 67 -0.73 -11.92 -9.64
C ASN A 67 -0.69 -11.06 -8.37
N HIS A 68 -1.77 -10.34 -8.08
CA HIS A 68 -1.93 -9.59 -6.85
C HIS A 68 -1.85 -10.51 -5.61
N PRO A 69 -1.17 -10.07 -4.52
CA PRO A 69 -1.00 -10.88 -3.32
C PRO A 69 -2.30 -11.43 -2.72
N HIS A 70 -3.40 -10.66 -2.76
CA HIS A 70 -4.70 -11.13 -2.25
C HIS A 70 -5.25 -12.35 -3.00
N VAL A 71 -4.92 -12.50 -4.29
CA VAL A 71 -5.26 -13.69 -5.09
C VAL A 71 -4.28 -14.81 -4.79
N LEU A 72 -2.98 -14.49 -4.72
CA LEU A 72 -1.93 -15.49 -4.50
C LEU A 72 -2.02 -16.16 -3.12
N PHE A 73 -2.47 -15.43 -2.10
CA PHE A 73 -2.62 -15.94 -0.74
C PHE A 73 -4.02 -16.49 -0.44
N ASN A 74 -4.90 -16.54 -1.44
CA ASN A 74 -6.22 -17.12 -1.24
C ASN A 74 -6.12 -18.64 -0.99
N ALA A 75 -7.25 -19.26 -0.64
CA ALA A 75 -7.24 -20.68 -0.33
C ALA A 75 -6.89 -21.57 -1.54
N GLN A 76 -7.28 -21.16 -2.75
CA GLN A 76 -7.05 -21.91 -3.99
C GLN A 76 -5.57 -21.95 -4.42
N TYR A 77 -4.84 -20.84 -4.31
CA TYR A 77 -3.48 -20.69 -4.85
C TYR A 77 -2.40 -20.58 -3.77
N GLY A 78 -2.78 -20.29 -2.52
CA GLY A 78 -1.87 -20.01 -1.42
C GLY A 78 -1.27 -21.22 -0.72
N ALA A 79 -1.34 -22.43 -1.29
CA ALA A 79 -0.83 -23.64 -0.64
C ALA A 79 0.65 -23.51 -0.25
N LEU A 80 1.51 -23.09 -1.19
CA LEU A 80 2.94 -22.86 -0.92
C LEU A 80 3.18 -21.78 0.15
N PHE A 81 2.33 -20.76 0.19
CA PHE A 81 2.42 -19.72 1.21
C PHE A 81 2.07 -20.25 2.60
N ARG A 82 1.17 -21.23 2.71
CA ARG A 82 0.80 -21.86 3.99
C ARG A 82 1.78 -22.94 4.44
N ASP A 83 2.49 -23.56 3.50
CA ASP A 83 3.47 -24.61 3.79
C ASP A 83 4.77 -24.08 4.42
N ILE A 84 4.96 -22.77 4.49
CA ILE A 84 6.12 -22.14 5.14
C ILE A 84 5.81 -21.71 6.57
N ASP A 85 6.76 -21.93 7.48
CA ASP A 85 6.71 -21.37 8.83
C ASP A 85 6.84 -19.85 8.77
N LEU A 86 5.78 -19.13 9.19
CA LEU A 86 5.73 -17.68 9.19
C LEU A 86 5.66 -17.12 10.61
N MET A 87 6.65 -16.30 10.99
CA MET A 87 6.58 -15.43 12.16
C MET A 87 6.53 -13.98 11.68
N ALA A 88 5.47 -13.27 12.05
CA ALA A 88 5.33 -11.85 11.73
C ALA A 88 4.73 -11.09 12.93
N GLY A 89 5.02 -9.79 13.00
CA GLY A 89 4.60 -8.93 14.09
C GLY A 89 4.68 -7.45 13.71
N THR A 90 4.18 -6.59 14.58
CA THR A 90 4.21 -5.14 14.41
C THR A 90 4.73 -4.47 15.68
N VAL A 91 5.03 -3.18 15.58
CA VAL A 91 5.41 -2.32 16.71
C VAL A 91 4.24 -1.45 17.13
N LEU A 92 4.32 -0.80 18.30
CA LEU A 92 3.22 0.04 18.81
C LEU A 92 2.91 1.23 17.89
N ASN A 93 3.92 1.86 17.29
CA ASN A 93 3.77 3.06 16.47
C ASN A 93 4.55 2.94 15.15
N PRO A 94 4.09 2.10 14.20
CA PRO A 94 4.82 1.86 12.96
C PRO A 94 4.82 3.08 12.04
N ALA A 95 3.76 3.91 12.12
CA ALA A 95 3.59 5.12 11.34
C ALA A 95 4.34 6.36 11.88
N HIS A 96 5.16 6.24 12.93
CA HIS A 96 5.82 7.40 13.54
C HIS A 96 6.68 8.21 12.53
N HIS A 97 7.32 7.53 11.58
CA HIS A 97 8.20 8.11 10.57
C HIS A 97 7.45 8.91 9.49
N LEU A 98 6.12 8.82 9.43
CA LEU A 98 5.28 9.57 8.48
C LEU A 98 4.96 10.99 8.97
N LEU A 99 5.25 11.30 10.23
CA LEU A 99 5.00 12.61 10.84
C LEU A 99 6.28 13.44 10.88
N ALA A 100 6.14 14.76 10.81
CA ALA A 100 7.27 15.66 10.99
C ALA A 100 7.74 15.66 12.46
N ASN A 101 9.05 15.83 12.67
CA ASN A 101 9.63 15.86 14.01
C ASN A 101 8.99 16.91 14.93
N GLU A 102 8.62 18.07 14.38
CA GLU A 102 7.91 19.11 15.14
C GLU A 102 6.56 18.63 15.64
N ASP A 103 5.78 17.92 14.81
CA ASP A 103 4.49 17.37 15.21
C ASP A 103 4.65 16.26 16.25
N LEU A 104 5.74 15.50 16.16
CA LEU A 104 6.08 14.47 17.14
C LEU A 104 6.37 15.08 18.52
N VAL A 105 7.00 16.24 18.60
CA VAL A 105 7.32 16.89 19.89
C VAL A 105 6.13 17.69 20.42
N ASN A 106 5.56 18.56 19.58
CA ASN A 106 4.59 19.58 20.00
C ASN A 106 3.13 19.06 19.93
N GLY A 107 2.89 17.97 19.22
CA GLY A 107 1.53 17.52 18.88
C GLY A 107 1.08 18.09 17.54
N MET A 108 -0.20 17.93 17.22
CA MET A 108 -0.76 18.24 15.91
C MET A 108 -2.09 18.96 16.03
N SER A 109 -2.38 19.88 15.10
CA SER A 109 -3.70 20.51 15.00
C SER A 109 -4.72 19.60 14.32
N VAL A 110 -6.00 19.78 14.64
CA VAL A 110 -7.11 19.02 14.05
C VAL A 110 -7.15 19.19 12.53
N GLU A 111 -6.90 20.41 12.04
CA GLU A 111 -6.91 20.73 10.61
C GLU A 111 -5.77 20.00 9.88
N LYS A 112 -4.60 19.90 10.51
CA LYS A 112 -3.45 19.18 9.94
C LYS A 112 -3.71 17.68 9.90
N ARG A 113 -4.28 17.10 10.97
CA ARG A 113 -4.75 15.70 11.00
C ARG A 113 -5.73 15.45 9.85
N ASP A 114 -6.77 16.25 9.74
CA ASP A 114 -7.83 16.07 8.74
C ASP A 114 -7.31 16.21 7.32
N LYS A 115 -6.35 17.12 7.10
CA LYS A 115 -5.66 17.25 5.80
C LYS A 115 -4.86 15.99 5.47
N MET A 116 -4.13 15.41 6.42
CA MET A 116 -3.37 14.18 6.21
C MET A 116 -4.29 13.00 5.94
N LEU A 117 -5.34 12.80 6.73
CA LEU A 117 -6.32 11.72 6.52
C LEU A 117 -7.08 11.88 5.19
N ARG A 118 -7.48 13.09 4.82
CA ARG A 118 -8.10 13.36 3.51
C ARG A 118 -7.15 13.03 2.36
N THR A 119 -5.87 13.37 2.51
CA THR A 119 -4.84 13.04 1.51
C THR A 119 -4.66 11.53 1.39
N PHE A 120 -4.59 10.83 2.52
CA PHE A 120 -4.53 9.38 2.60
C PHE A 120 -5.73 8.75 1.87
N VAL A 121 -6.95 9.10 2.26
CA VAL A 121 -8.16 8.51 1.68
C VAL A 121 -8.27 8.79 0.19
N ARG A 122 -7.94 10.01 -0.26
CA ARG A 122 -7.95 10.36 -1.68
C ARG A 122 -6.96 9.56 -2.52
N ASN A 123 -5.78 9.28 -1.97
CA ASN A 123 -4.70 8.62 -2.71
C ASN A 123 -4.85 7.08 -2.71
N ILE A 124 -5.48 6.50 -1.68
CA ILE A 124 -5.58 5.04 -1.51
C ILE A 124 -6.91 4.46 -2.01
N PHE A 125 -8.02 5.21 -1.88
CA PHE A 125 -9.35 4.70 -2.22
C PHE A 125 -9.91 5.41 -3.45
N ASP A 126 -10.62 4.67 -4.31
CA ASP A 126 -11.28 5.24 -5.48
C ASP A 126 -12.74 5.63 -5.21
N PHE A 127 -13.42 4.89 -4.33
CA PHE A 127 -14.86 5.05 -4.06
C PHE A 127 -15.15 5.39 -2.58
N HIS A 128 -16.32 5.96 -2.31
CA HIS A 128 -16.82 6.26 -0.96
C HIS A 128 -15.87 7.04 -0.05
N ARG A 129 -15.04 7.91 -0.64
CA ARG A 129 -13.97 8.63 0.06
C ARG A 129 -14.49 9.46 1.24
N THR A 130 -15.70 10.02 1.12
CA THR A 130 -16.29 10.85 2.17
C THR A 130 -16.68 9.98 3.36
N GLU A 131 -17.38 8.89 3.13
CA GLU A 131 -17.88 7.97 4.15
C GLU A 131 -16.72 7.28 4.88
N ILE A 132 -15.71 6.81 4.12
CA ILE A 132 -14.49 6.21 4.68
C ILE A 132 -13.76 7.22 5.58
N LEU A 133 -13.58 8.46 5.11
CA LEU A 133 -12.92 9.49 5.92
C LEU A 133 -13.68 9.74 7.23
N GLN A 134 -15.01 9.83 7.19
CA GLN A 134 -15.82 10.01 8.40
C GLN A 134 -15.73 8.81 9.34
N ALA A 135 -15.72 7.58 8.82
CA ALA A 135 -15.56 6.39 9.62
C ALA A 135 -14.20 6.35 10.34
N ILE A 136 -13.11 6.71 9.65
CA ILE A 136 -11.77 6.81 10.23
C ILE A 136 -11.75 7.88 11.33
N LEU A 137 -12.24 9.10 11.03
CA LEU A 137 -12.29 10.18 12.00
C LEU A 137 -13.08 9.79 13.24
N ASN A 138 -14.25 9.18 13.06
CA ASN A 138 -15.09 8.73 14.16
C ASN A 138 -14.40 7.66 15.03
N LYS A 139 -13.70 6.71 14.41
CA LYS A 139 -13.03 5.61 15.11
C LYS A 139 -11.83 6.07 15.93
N TYR A 140 -11.05 7.01 15.42
CA TYR A 140 -9.79 7.46 16.04
C TYR A 140 -9.91 8.82 16.76
N THR A 141 -11.13 9.30 16.98
CA THR A 141 -11.39 10.42 17.88
C THR A 141 -11.56 9.91 19.31
N ASP A 142 -10.83 10.52 20.24
CA ASP A 142 -10.98 10.27 21.66
C ASP A 142 -12.21 11.01 22.19
N TRP A 143 -13.33 10.31 22.23
CA TRP A 143 -14.61 10.85 22.70
C TRP A 143 -14.66 11.06 24.23
N GLU A 144 -13.76 10.43 24.99
CA GLU A 144 -13.71 10.55 26.45
C GLU A 144 -13.00 11.83 26.89
N ASN A 145 -12.07 12.34 26.07
CA ASN A 145 -11.36 13.60 26.31
C ASN A 145 -11.44 14.56 25.11
N PRO A 146 -12.58 15.26 24.93
CA PRO A 146 -12.86 16.08 23.74
C PRO A 146 -12.08 17.39 23.67
N LYS A 147 -11.10 17.62 24.55
CA LYS A 147 -10.33 18.89 24.58
C LYS A 147 -9.34 19.05 23.42
N ASP A 148 -9.41 18.22 22.38
CA ASP A 148 -8.55 18.23 21.19
C ASP A 148 -7.08 18.57 21.50
N HIS A 149 -6.55 17.98 22.58
CA HIS A 149 -5.19 18.27 23.00
C HIS A 149 -4.24 17.87 21.87
N PRO A 150 -3.29 18.71 21.44
CA PRO A 150 -2.49 18.45 20.24
C PRO A 150 -1.77 17.09 20.23
N LYS A 151 -1.33 16.61 21.39
CA LYS A 151 -0.74 15.26 21.53
C LYS A 151 -1.76 14.14 21.36
N SER A 152 -3.01 14.33 21.78
CA SER A 152 -4.09 13.35 21.57
C SER A 152 -4.44 13.26 20.08
N VAL A 153 -4.59 14.41 19.41
CA VAL A 153 -4.81 14.49 17.95
C VAL A 153 -3.70 13.78 17.17
N ARG A 154 -2.43 14.05 17.53
CA ARG A 154 -1.26 13.37 16.96
C ARG A 154 -1.32 11.86 17.19
N ASN A 155 -1.63 11.42 18.41
CA ASN A 155 -1.70 9.99 18.76
C ASN A 155 -2.81 9.28 17.98
N GLY A 156 -3.99 9.90 17.86
CA GLY A 156 -5.10 9.37 17.07
C GLY A 156 -4.74 9.22 15.59
N LEU A 157 -4.04 10.20 15.00
CA LEU A 157 -3.53 10.08 13.63
C LEU A 157 -2.52 8.94 13.49
N MET A 158 -1.57 8.84 14.43
CA MET A 158 -0.51 7.84 14.39
C MET A 158 -1.08 6.42 14.51
N ALA A 159 -2.08 6.23 15.38
CA ALA A 159 -2.83 4.99 15.49
C ALA A 159 -3.59 4.67 14.19
N ALA A 160 -4.32 5.65 13.63
CA ALA A 160 -5.05 5.47 12.39
C ALA A 160 -4.14 5.04 11.24
N LEU A 161 -3.05 5.77 10.98
CA LEU A 161 -2.10 5.44 9.92
C LEU A 161 -1.37 4.12 10.21
N GLY A 162 -1.04 3.85 11.47
CA GLY A 162 -0.40 2.60 11.90
C GLY A 162 -1.27 1.38 11.58
N ASP A 163 -2.54 1.46 11.91
CA ASP A 163 -3.50 0.39 11.64
C ASP A 163 -3.78 0.23 10.15
N LEU A 164 -3.99 1.33 9.44
CA LEU A 164 -4.36 1.31 8.02
C LEU A 164 -3.22 0.86 7.10
N LEU A 165 -1.97 1.24 7.39
CA LEU A 165 -0.83 0.95 6.52
C LEU A 165 -0.03 -0.29 6.93
N PHE A 166 -0.08 -0.69 8.21
CA PHE A 166 0.79 -1.75 8.73
C PHE A 166 0.01 -2.86 9.44
N THR A 167 -0.74 -2.54 10.49
CA THR A 167 -1.36 -3.57 11.33
C THR A 167 -2.45 -4.35 10.59
N THR A 168 -3.33 -3.68 9.85
CA THR A 168 -4.43 -4.34 9.13
C THR A 168 -3.90 -5.24 8.02
N PRO A 169 -3.03 -4.79 7.09
CA PRO A 169 -2.45 -5.67 6.08
C PRO A 169 -1.67 -6.86 6.68
N LEU A 170 -0.99 -6.65 7.81
CA LEU A 170 -0.31 -7.74 8.53
C LEU A 170 -1.31 -8.78 9.04
N ILE A 171 -2.38 -8.35 9.70
CA ILE A 171 -3.43 -9.25 10.19
C ILE A 171 -4.11 -9.99 9.04
N GLU A 172 -4.40 -9.31 7.93
CA GLU A 172 -4.94 -9.94 6.73
C GLU A 172 -4.00 -11.00 6.15
N THR A 173 -2.70 -10.71 6.12
CA THR A 173 -1.66 -11.67 5.68
C THR A 173 -1.59 -12.89 6.60
N LEU A 174 -1.55 -12.67 7.92
CA LEU A 174 -1.56 -13.74 8.92
C LEU A 174 -2.85 -14.57 8.87
N ARG A 175 -3.99 -13.92 8.61
CA ARG A 175 -5.27 -14.60 8.41
C ARG A 175 -5.19 -15.48 7.17
N ALA A 176 -4.72 -14.96 6.05
CA ALA A 176 -4.57 -15.73 4.82
C ALA A 176 -3.63 -16.93 4.98
N HIS A 177 -2.55 -16.76 5.74
CA HIS A 177 -1.61 -17.83 6.08
C HIS A 177 -2.23 -18.92 6.98
N SER A 178 -3.09 -18.53 7.91
CA SER A 178 -3.73 -19.45 8.87
C SER A 178 -5.06 -20.06 8.39
N ILE A 179 -5.49 -19.80 7.15
CA ILE A 179 -6.68 -20.46 6.57
C ILE A 179 -6.38 -21.95 6.40
N ASN A 180 -6.99 -22.77 7.25
CA ASN A 180 -7.09 -24.20 7.07
C ASN A 180 -8.30 -24.51 6.18
N GLU A 181 -8.14 -24.43 4.86
CA GLU A 181 -9.11 -25.11 3.99
C GLU A 181 -8.67 -26.58 3.86
N PRO A 182 -9.49 -27.55 4.31
CA PRO A 182 -9.27 -28.93 3.95
C PRO A 182 -9.46 -29.07 2.44
N ILE A 183 -8.53 -29.76 1.78
CA ILE A 183 -8.68 -30.20 0.39
C ILE A 183 -9.77 -31.29 0.36
N SER A 184 -11.04 -30.90 0.49
CA SER A 184 -12.18 -31.80 0.36
C SER A 184 -13.48 -31.01 0.12
N SER A 185 -13.64 -30.45 -1.07
CA SER A 185 -14.98 -30.07 -1.57
C SER A 185 -15.18 -30.37 -3.06
N VAL A 186 -14.34 -31.24 -3.63
CA VAL A 186 -14.68 -31.98 -4.87
C VAL A 186 -15.21 -33.35 -4.45
N SER A 187 -16.39 -33.41 -3.79
CA SER A 187 -17.21 -34.64 -3.68
C SER A 187 -18.54 -34.52 -2.92
N ASP A 188 -19.06 -33.33 -2.57
CA ASP A 188 -20.37 -33.23 -1.90
C ASP A 188 -21.47 -32.53 -2.73
N GLU A 189 -21.39 -32.61 -4.06
CA GLU A 189 -22.58 -32.56 -4.91
C GLU A 189 -23.32 -33.92 -4.82
N LYS A 190 -24.10 -34.10 -3.75
CA LYS A 190 -25.29 -34.98 -3.61
C LYS A 190 -25.41 -35.46 -2.16
N LYS A 191 -25.98 -34.63 -1.29
CA LYS A 191 -26.93 -35.02 -0.22
C LYS A 191 -27.22 -33.82 0.67
N SER A 192 -28.23 -33.03 0.29
CA SER A 192 -29.36 -32.74 1.18
C SER A 192 -30.38 -31.92 0.40
N ALA A 193 -31.10 -32.60 -0.49
CA ALA A 193 -32.49 -32.26 -0.70
C ALA A 193 -33.25 -32.72 0.55
N ASN A 194 -34.17 -31.90 1.02
CA ASN A 194 -35.06 -32.09 2.18
C ASN A 194 -34.42 -31.82 3.54
N THR A 195 -34.75 -30.67 4.14
CA THR A 195 -35.66 -30.64 5.30
C THR A 195 -36.19 -29.21 5.47
N PHE A 196 -37.51 -29.10 5.39
CA PHE A 196 -38.31 -27.94 5.75
C PHE A 196 -38.29 -27.72 7.26
N LEU A 197 -38.16 -26.47 7.70
CA LEU A 197 -39.17 -25.69 8.43
C LEU A 197 -38.73 -24.23 8.47
#